data_AF-A0A4Q3H5K9-F1
#
_entry.id   AF-A0A4Q3H5K9-F1
#
_cell.length_a   1.000
_cell.length_b   1.000
_cell.length_c   1.000
_cell.angle_alpha   90.00
_cell.angle_beta   90.00
_cell.angle_gamma   90.00
#
_symmetry.space_group_name_H-M   'P 1'
#
loop_
_entity.id
_entity.type
_entity.pdbx_description
1 polymer ?
#
loop_
_entity_poly.entity_id
_entity_poly.type
_entity_poly.pdbx_seq_one_letter_code
_entity_poly.pdbx_strand_id
1 'polypeptide(L)'
;MMAKDYDFTQAEMSARMEIAHVMNRWCRAVDRCDWETIRDVFHPDGHDDHGIYKGGVDGLIDWLSERHKTISRSMHLIGNMLIEFADDDNALVETYSFAFQRYSTGGA
;
A
#
# COMPACT_ATOMS: atom_id res chain seq x y z
N MET A 1 17.65 -5.69 -30.01
CA MET A 1 17.08 -5.68 -28.65
C MET A 1 16.17 -6.90 -28.58
N MET A 2 16.55 -7.95 -27.85
CA MET A 2 15.68 -9.13 -27.72
C MET A 2 14.51 -8.71 -26.83
N ALA A 3 13.28 -8.85 -27.31
CA ALA A 3 12.12 -8.79 -26.43
C ALA A 3 12.28 -9.90 -25.39
N LYS A 4 12.10 -9.59 -24.11
CA LYS A 4 11.82 -10.64 -23.14
C LYS A 4 10.41 -11.12 -23.47
N ASP A 5 10.29 -12.37 -23.90
CA ASP A 5 8.98 -13.01 -24.03
C ASP A 5 8.45 -13.21 -22.62
N TYR A 6 7.44 -12.41 -22.24
CA TYR A 6 6.76 -12.55 -20.96
C TYR A 6 5.67 -13.61 -21.11
N ASP A 7 5.98 -14.84 -20.70
CA ASP A 7 5.03 -15.95 -20.62
C ASP A 7 4.70 -16.21 -19.14
N PHE A 8 3.77 -15.42 -18.60
CA PHE A 8 3.34 -15.60 -17.22
C PHE A 8 2.38 -16.78 -17.12
N THR A 9 2.64 -17.64 -16.14
CA THR A 9 1.72 -18.70 -15.76
C THR A 9 0.39 -18.11 -15.24
N GLN A 10 -0.67 -18.92 -15.26
CA GLN A 10 -1.96 -18.51 -14.68
C GLN A 10 -1.83 -18.13 -13.20
N ALA A 11 -1.00 -18.87 -12.45
CA ALA A 11 -0.73 -18.59 -11.04
C ALA A 11 -0.07 -17.21 -10.85
N GLU A 12 0.95 -16.89 -11.64
CA GLU A 12 1.60 -15.57 -11.58
C GLU A 12 0.65 -14.45 -11.96
N MET A 13 -0.23 -14.66 -12.94
CA MET A 13 -1.25 -13.66 -13.28
C MET A 13 -2.24 -13.44 -12.12
N SER A 14 -2.69 -14.50 -11.45
CA SER A 14 -3.56 -14.38 -10.27
C SER A 14 -2.87 -13.63 -9.14
N ALA A 15 -1.64 -14.03 -8.80
CA ALA A 15 -0.86 -13.41 -7.74
C ALA A 15 -0.61 -11.92 -8.01
N ARG A 16 -0.30 -11.54 -9.26
CA ARG A 16 -0.17 -10.13 -9.66
C ARG A 16 -1.46 -9.34 -9.43
N MET A 17 -2.62 -9.93 -9.73
CA MET A 17 -3.92 -9.29 -9.50
C MET A 17 -4.25 -9.17 -8.01
N GLU A 18 -3.94 -10.19 -7.21
CA GLU A 18 -4.14 -10.19 -5.76
C GLU A 18 -3.28 -9.14 -5.06
N ILE A 19 -1.99 -9.06 -5.42
CA ILE A 19 -1.08 -8.00 -4.94
C ILE A 19 -1.63 -6.62 -5.29
N ALA A 20 -1.99 -6.39 -6.55
CA ALA A 20 -2.56 -5.11 -6.97
C ALA A 20 -3.86 -4.78 -6.21
N HIS A 21 -4.69 -5.79 -5.92
CA HIS A 21 -5.90 -5.62 -5.14
C HIS A 21 -5.60 -5.19 -3.70
N VAL A 22 -4.64 -5.83 -3.03
CA VAL A 22 -4.20 -5.47 -1.67
C VAL A 22 -3.67 -4.03 -1.63
N MET A 23 -2.84 -3.63 -2.60
CA MET A 23 -2.31 -2.26 -2.69
C MET A 23 -3.45 -1.23 -2.84
N ASN A 24 -4.45 -1.50 -3.68
CA ASN A 24 -5.61 -0.63 -3.83
C ASN A 24 -6.47 -0.57 -2.54
N ARG A 25 -6.60 -1.70 -1.83
CA ARG A 25 -7.31 -1.75 -0.54
C ARG A 25 -6.59 -0.91 0.52
N TRP A 26 -5.27 -0.97 0.58
CA TRP A 26 -4.47 -0.12 1.45
C TRP A 26 -4.75 1.37 1.19
N CYS A 27 -4.66 1.81 -0.07
CA CYS A 27 -4.94 3.20 -0.45
C CYS A 27 -6.34 3.66 0.00
N ARG A 28 -7.37 2.89 -0.36
CA ARG A 28 -8.76 3.19 0.03
C ARG A 28 -8.92 3.25 1.54
N ALA A 29 -8.26 2.35 2.27
CA ALA A 29 -8.40 2.25 3.71
C ALA A 29 -7.78 3.46 4.41
N VAL A 30 -6.56 3.87 4.03
CA VAL A 30 -5.93 5.10 4.56
C VAL A 30 -6.81 6.30 4.25
N ASP A 31 -7.28 6.43 3.01
CA ASP A 31 -8.08 7.58 2.56
C ASP A 31 -9.38 7.77 3.32
N ARG A 32 -9.91 6.68 3.90
CA ARG A 32 -11.19 6.65 4.61
C ARG A 32 -11.04 6.41 6.11
N CYS A 33 -9.81 6.37 6.62
CA CYS A 33 -9.53 6.06 8.01
C CYS A 33 -10.11 4.69 8.46
N ASP A 34 -10.09 3.70 7.57
CA ASP A 34 -10.58 2.34 7.79
C ASP A 34 -9.45 1.48 8.36
N TRP A 35 -9.22 1.63 9.66
CA TRP A 35 -8.07 1.03 10.35
C TRP A 35 -8.14 -0.49 10.50
N GLU A 36 -9.35 -1.04 10.51
CA GLU A 36 -9.55 -2.49 10.47
C GLU A 36 -9.06 -3.07 9.13
N THR A 37 -9.41 -2.42 8.01
CA THR A 37 -8.90 -2.82 6.70
C THR A 37 -7.39 -2.61 6.58
N ILE A 38 -6.82 -1.56 7.19
CA ILE A 38 -5.35 -1.42 7.25
C ILE A 38 -4.71 -2.61 7.95
N ARG A 39 -5.29 -3.12 9.04
CA ARG A 39 -4.77 -4.30 9.71
C ARG A 39 -4.84 -5.56 8.83
N ASP A 40 -5.96 -5.74 8.13
CA ASP A 40 -6.23 -6.92 7.30
C ASP A 40 -5.29 -7.06 6.09
N VAL A 41 -4.77 -5.95 5.55
CA VAL A 41 -3.89 -5.97 4.37
C VAL A 41 -2.43 -6.28 4.68
N PHE A 42 -2.06 -6.45 5.95
CA PHE A 42 -0.71 -6.82 6.37
C PHE A 42 -0.65 -8.26 6.86
N HIS A 43 0.51 -8.88 6.72
CA HIS A 43 0.84 -10.10 7.45
C HIS A 43 0.87 -9.84 8.97
N PRO A 44 0.67 -10.87 9.82
CA PRO A 44 0.69 -10.71 11.28
C PRO A 44 1.98 -10.09 11.84
N ASP A 45 3.10 -10.33 11.17
CA ASP A 45 4.44 -9.81 11.48
C ASP A 45 4.87 -8.66 10.54
N GLY A 46 3.92 -8.08 9.82
CA GLY A 46 4.16 -7.01 8.84
C GLY A 46 4.87 -5.80 9.45
N HIS A 47 5.87 -5.31 8.71
CA HIS A 47 6.64 -4.11 9.05
C HIS A 47 6.40 -3.01 8.03
N ASP A 48 6.29 -1.78 8.50
CA ASP A 48 6.14 -0.59 7.67
C ASP A 48 7.22 0.43 7.99
N ASP A 49 7.87 0.94 6.94
CA ASP A 49 8.79 2.07 6.99
C ASP A 49 8.22 3.23 6.16
N HIS A 50 7.45 4.09 6.82
CA HIS A 50 6.92 5.35 6.28
C HIS A 50 7.89 6.53 6.49
N GLY A 51 9.19 6.25 6.70
CA GLY A 51 10.25 7.23 6.96
C GLY A 51 10.22 7.82 8.37
N ILE A 52 9.13 8.49 8.74
CA ILE A 52 8.90 9.03 10.09
C ILE A 52 8.49 7.91 11.05
N TYR A 53 7.66 6.99 10.57
CA TYR A 53 7.25 5.79 11.28
C TYR A 53 8.04 4.59 10.78
N LYS A 54 8.53 3.76 11.72
CA LYS A 54 9.17 2.45 11.44
C LYS A 54 8.75 1.45 12.50
N GLY A 55 8.01 0.41 12.12
CA GLY A 55 7.52 -0.57 13.09
C GLY A 55 6.40 -1.46 12.57
N GLY A 56 5.68 -2.09 13.48
CA GLY A 56 4.57 -3.00 13.16
C GLY A 56 3.24 -2.29 12.91
N VAL A 57 2.30 -3.02 12.32
CA VAL A 57 1.00 -2.50 11.84
C VAL A 57 0.21 -1.71 12.89
N ASP A 58 0.23 -2.14 14.16
CA ASP A 58 -0.45 -1.43 15.25
C ASP A 58 0.07 -0.01 15.45
N GLY A 59 1.40 0.15 15.50
CA GLY A 59 1.99 1.47 15.66
C GLY A 59 1.80 2.33 14.41
N LEU A 60 1.76 1.72 13.22
CA LEU A 60 1.44 2.43 11.99
C LEU A 60 0.02 3.00 12.04
N ILE A 61 -0.96 2.19 12.47
CA ILE A 61 -2.35 2.61 12.63
C ILE A 61 -2.46 3.77 13.62
N ASP A 62 -1.81 3.67 14.77
CA ASP A 62 -1.81 4.76 15.77
C ASP A 62 -1.25 6.06 15.18
N TRP A 63 -0.11 5.97 14.49
CA TRP A 63 0.51 7.12 13.84
C TRP A 63 -0.35 7.71 12.73
N LEU A 64 -0.91 6.88 11.84
CA LEU A 64 -1.81 7.31 10.77
C LEU A 64 -3.08 7.95 11.32
N SER A 65 -3.66 7.39 12.39
CA SER A 65 -4.87 7.89 13.05
C SER A 65 -4.67 9.29 13.61
N GLU A 66 -3.54 9.54 14.28
CA GLU A 66 -3.18 10.88 14.76
C GLU A 66 -2.98 11.85 13.59
N ARG A 67 -2.19 11.45 12.60
CA ARG A 67 -1.88 12.27 11.41
C ARG A 67 -3.15 12.66 10.64
N HIS A 68 -4.12 11.75 10.52
CA HIS A 68 -5.35 12.00 9.77
C HIS A 68 -6.34 12.92 10.50
N LYS A 69 -6.14 13.26 11.77
CA LYS A 69 -6.99 14.25 12.48
C LYS A 69 -6.98 15.62 11.82
N THR A 70 -5.89 16.02 11.18
CA THR A 70 -5.78 17.31 10.47
C THR A 70 -6.04 17.19 8.98
N ILE A 71 -6.29 15.98 8.46
CA ILE A 71 -6.49 15.69 7.04
C ILE A 71 -7.97 15.42 6.80
N SER A 72 -8.68 16.44 6.35
CA SER A 72 -10.13 16.37 6.11
C SER A 72 -10.50 15.51 4.90
N ARG A 73 -9.59 15.34 3.93
CA ARG A 73 -9.76 14.48 2.74
C ARG A 73 -8.40 13.96 2.31
N SER A 74 -8.33 12.67 1.96
CA SER A 74 -7.16 12.04 1.37
C SER A 74 -7.57 11.23 0.14
N MET A 75 -6.68 11.15 -0.83
CA MET A 75 -6.80 10.30 -2.01
C MET A 75 -5.39 9.84 -2.41
N HIS A 76 -5.16 8.53 -2.40
CA HIS A 76 -3.96 7.92 -2.94
C HIS A 76 -4.25 7.33 -4.32
N LEU A 77 -3.40 7.64 -5.29
CA LEU A 77 -3.35 6.99 -6.59
C LEU A 77 -2.03 6.26 -6.70
N ILE A 78 -2.11 4.98 -7.05
CA ILE A 78 -0.95 4.18 -7.43
C ILE A 78 -0.88 4.06 -8.95
N GLY A 79 0.34 4.13 -9.48
CA GLY A 79 0.62 4.16 -10.91
C GLY A 79 1.07 2.81 -11.45
N ASN A 80 2.02 2.83 -12.38
CA ASN A 80 2.68 1.62 -12.86
C ASN A 80 3.16 0.79 -11.67
N MET A 81 2.97 -0.53 -11.76
CA MET A 81 3.35 -1.48 -10.72
C MET A 81 4.26 -2.54 -11.34
N LEU A 82 5.47 -2.64 -10.82
CA LEU A 82 6.41 -3.69 -11.15
C LEU A 82 6.35 -4.74 -10.04
N ILE A 83 6.19 -6.01 -10.43
CA ILE A 83 6.11 -7.13 -9.50
C ILE A 83 7.11 -8.18 -9.96
N GLU A 84 8.05 -8.51 -9.08
CA GLU A 84 9.06 -9.55 -9.24
C GLU A 84 8.87 -10.61 -8.17
N PHE A 85 8.73 -11.87 -8.57
CA PHE A 85 8.62 -12.99 -7.63
C PHE A 85 10.02 -13.50 -7.29
N ALA A 86 10.37 -13.50 -6.01
CA ALA A 86 11.64 -14.06 -5.53
C ALA A 86 11.54 -15.60 -5.41
N ASP A 87 10.36 -16.08 -5.02
CA ASP A 87 9.96 -17.48 -4.92
C ASP A 87 8.42 -17.57 -4.93
N ASP A 88 7.88 -18.74 -4.57
CA ASP A 88 6.44 -19.02 -4.60
C ASP A 88 5.64 -18.21 -3.56
N ASP A 89 6.28 -17.76 -2.46
CA ASP A 89 5.62 -17.09 -1.33
C ASP A 89 6.00 -15.60 -1.22
N ASN A 90 7.02 -15.14 -1.94
CA ASN A 90 7.58 -13.80 -1.80
C ASN A 90 7.59 -13.02 -3.11
N ALA A 91 7.04 -11.80 -3.06
CA ALA A 91 7.07 -10.86 -4.16
C ALA A 91 7.63 -9.49 -3.73
N LEU A 92 8.44 -8.90 -4.59
CA LEU A 92 8.91 -7.53 -4.51
C LEU A 92 8.01 -6.67 -5.41
N VAL A 93 7.44 -5.61 -4.84
CA VAL A 93 6.46 -4.75 -5.51
C VAL A 93 6.94 -3.31 -5.45
N GLU A 94 7.07 -2.69 -6.62
CA GLU A 94 7.36 -1.27 -6.76
C GLU A 94 6.20 -0.59 -7.46
N THR A 95 5.73 0.54 -6.91
CA THR A 95 4.74 1.37 -7.58
C THR A 95 4.94 2.84 -7.27
N TYR A 96 4.60 3.69 -8.23
CA TYR A 96 4.49 5.13 -7.98
C TYR A 96 3.27 5.41 -7.11
N SER A 97 3.43 6.26 -6.10
CA SER A 97 2.32 6.72 -5.26
C SER A 97 2.17 8.24 -5.37
N PHE A 98 0.96 8.71 -5.62
CA PHE A 98 0.57 10.10 -5.57
C PHE A 98 -0.51 10.29 -4.51
N ALA A 99 -0.25 11.14 -3.52
CA ALA A 99 -1.20 11.45 -2.47
C ALA A 99 -1.70 12.90 -2.61
N PHE A 100 -3.01 13.05 -2.76
CA PHE A 100 -3.68 14.34 -2.60
C PHE A 100 -4.32 14.41 -1.22
N GLN A 101 -3.96 15.41 -0.43
CA GLN A 101 -4.50 15.60 0.92
C GLN A 101 -4.96 17.04 1.11
N ARG A 102 -6.18 17.18 1.64
CA ARG A 102 -6.71 18.48 2.07
C ARG A 102 -6.66 18.59 3.59
N TYR A 103 -5.74 19.41 4.07
CA TYR A 103 -5.63 19.72 5.48
C TYR A 103 -6.75 20.68 5.91
N SER A 104 -7.28 20.49 7.11
CA SER A 104 -8.24 21.42 7.71
C SER A 104 -7.57 22.76 8.03
N THR A 105 -8.25 23.87 7.76
CA THR A 105 -7.80 25.22 8.13
C THR A 105 -7.68 25.31 9.65
N GLY A 106 -6.45 25.26 10.17
CA GLY A 106 -6.13 25.24 11.60
C GLY A 106 -5.06 24.22 12.01
N GLY A 107 -4.67 23.30 11.12
CA GLY A 107 -3.57 22.37 11.36
C GLY A 107 -2.26 22.86 10.74
N ALA A 108 -1.35 23.37 11.58
CA ALA A 108 0.08 23.48 11.31
C ALA A 108 0.82 22.86 12.51
#